data_AF-A0A661PVZ3-F1
#
_entry.id   AF-A0A661PVZ3-F1
#
_cell.length_a   1.000
_cell.length_b   1.000
_cell.length_c   1.000
_cell.angle_alpha   90.00
_cell.angle_beta   90.00
_cell.angle_gamma   90.00
#
_symmetry.space_group_name_H-M   'P 1'
#
loop_
_entity.id
_entity.type
_entity.pdbx_description
1 polymer ?
#
loop_
_entity_poly.entity_id
_entity_poly.type
_entity_poly.pdbx_seq_one_letter_code
_entity_poly.pdbx_strand_id
1 'polypeptide(L)'
;TKLDEAQRRGEFSLPDQRGLLLELKEMITWTRLSKGMFMANHASNYLPIKIHSPAQREAALTMIDAALNGEVQLREEWMRGL
;
A
#
# COMPACT_ATOMS: atom_id res chain seq x y z
N THR A 1 -17.99 -9.18 9.72
CA THR A 1 -18.20 -7.74 10.02
C THR A 1 -19.12 -7.16 8.94
N LYS A 2 -19.67 -5.94 9.12
CA LYS A 2 -20.56 -5.34 8.11
C LYS A 2 -19.93 -5.23 6.71
N LEU A 3 -18.63 -4.92 6.63
CA LEU A 3 -17.88 -4.84 5.36
C LEU A 3 -17.73 -6.21 4.69
N ASP A 4 -17.42 -7.25 5.47
CA ASP A 4 -17.28 -8.62 4.99
C ASP A 4 -18.62 -9.18 4.47
N GLU A 5 -19.74 -8.84 5.12
CA GLU A 5 -21.08 -9.19 4.62
C GLU A 5 -21.43 -8.47 3.31
N ALA A 6 -21.10 -7.17 3.20
CA ALA A 6 -21.30 -6.41 1.97
C ALA A 6 -20.47 -6.99 0.81
N GLN A 7 -19.24 -7.44 1.09
CA GLN A 7 -18.41 -8.11 0.10
C GLN A 7 -19.03 -9.41 -0.39
N ARG A 8 -19.51 -10.26 0.53
CA ARG A 8 -20.18 -11.53 0.17
C ARG A 8 -21.45 -11.31 -0.67
N ARG A 9 -22.13 -10.16 -0.50
CA ARG A 9 -23.29 -9.77 -1.30
C ARG A 9 -22.94 -9.08 -2.63
N GLY A 10 -21.66 -8.83 -2.90
CA GLY A 10 -21.22 -8.10 -4.10
C GLY A 10 -21.49 -6.59 -4.06
N GLU A 11 -21.89 -6.05 -2.91
CA GLU A 11 -22.13 -4.62 -2.69
C GLU A 11 -20.82 -3.85 -2.43
N PHE A 12 -19.76 -4.58 -2.10
CA PHE A 12 -18.42 -4.07 -1.86
C PHE A 12 -17.39 -4.95 -2.55
N SER A 13 -16.40 -4.35 -3.18
CA SER A 13 -15.24 -5.07 -3.72
C SER A 13 -13.99 -4.53 -3.06
N LEU A 14 -13.16 -5.44 -2.54
CA LEU A 14 -11.81 -5.06 -2.19
C LEU A 14 -11.02 -4.72 -3.47
N PRO A 15 -10.08 -3.77 -3.40
CA PRO A 15 -9.15 -3.55 -4.48
C PRO A 15 -8.26 -4.79 -4.65
N ASP A 16 -7.85 -5.03 -5.89
CA ASP A 16 -6.83 -6.04 -6.19
C ASP A 16 -5.43 -5.56 -5.76
N GLN A 17 -4.41 -6.40 -5.97
CA GLN A 17 -3.02 -6.07 -5.62
C GLN A 17 -2.57 -4.73 -6.22
N ARG A 18 -2.92 -4.46 -7.48
CA ARG A 18 -2.59 -3.21 -8.16
C ARG A 18 -3.33 -2.03 -7.54
N GLY A 19 -4.63 -2.18 -7.26
CA GLY A 19 -5.46 -1.17 -6.62
C GLY A 19 -4.93 -0.76 -5.25
N LEU A 20 -4.48 -1.72 -4.44
CA LEU A 20 -3.88 -1.45 -3.14
C LEU A 20 -2.54 -0.69 -3.24
N LEU A 21 -1.73 -0.95 -4.28
CA LEU A 21 -0.51 -0.18 -4.52
C LEU A 21 -0.82 1.26 -4.98
N LEU A 22 -1.85 1.45 -5.81
CA LEU A 22 -2.30 2.77 -6.23
C LEU A 22 -2.81 3.59 -5.04
N GLU A 23 -3.62 2.99 -4.16
CA GLU A 23 -4.08 3.62 -2.93
C GLU A 23 -2.90 4.03 -2.03
N LEU A 24 -1.92 3.13 -1.84
CA LEU A 24 -0.70 3.43 -1.09
C LEU A 24 0.08 4.61 -1.69
N LYS A 25 0.20 4.67 -3.03
CA LYS A 25 0.81 5.80 -3.75
C LYS A 25 0.07 7.10 -3.47
N GLU A 26 -1.27 7.10 -3.54
CA GLU A 26 -2.08 8.29 -3.27
C GLU A 26 -1.90 8.78 -1.84
N MET A 27 -1.93 7.88 -0.85
CA MET A 27 -1.70 8.22 0.55
C MET A 27 -0.37 8.94 0.76
N ILE A 28 0.73 8.42 0.20
CA ILE A 28 2.07 9.02 0.34
C ILE A 28 2.18 10.33 -0.45
N THR A 29 1.52 10.41 -1.61
CA THR A 29 1.48 11.62 -2.44
C THR A 29 0.86 12.79 -1.67
N TRP A 30 -0.24 12.55 -0.96
CA TRP A 30 -0.97 13.61 -0.25
C TRP A 30 -0.56 13.79 1.21
N THR A 31 0.15 12.83 1.80
CA THR A 31 0.67 12.94 3.17
C THR A 31 2.01 13.68 3.18
N ARG A 32 1.97 14.99 3.44
CA ARG A 32 3.16 15.84 3.54
C ARG A 32 3.51 16.10 5.00
N LEU A 33 4.51 15.37 5.52
CA LEU A 33 5.03 15.58 6.87
C LEU A 33 6.31 16.40 6.82
N SER A 34 6.39 17.46 7.61
CA SER A 34 7.60 18.27 7.78
C SER A 34 8.67 17.56 8.63
N LYS A 35 8.23 16.72 9.57
CA LYS A 35 9.08 15.84 10.39
C LYS A 35 8.22 14.70 10.93
N GLY A 36 8.43 13.48 10.46
CA GLY A 36 7.64 12.34 10.91
C GLY A 36 7.91 11.07 10.11
N MET A 37 7.14 10.02 10.45
CA MET A 37 7.24 8.73 9.79
C MET A 37 5.91 8.30 9.19
N PHE A 38 5.95 7.74 7.99
CA PHE A 38 4.84 7.01 7.38
C PHE A 38 5.21 5.53 7.31
N MET A 39 4.34 4.64 7.76
CA MET A 39 4.61 3.21 7.81
C MET A 39 3.41 2.42 7.26
N ALA A 40 3.68 1.61 6.25
CA ALA A 40 2.77 0.62 5.68
C ALA A 40 3.49 -0.74 5.68
N ASN A 41 3.93 -1.18 6.86
CA ASN A 41 4.77 -2.37 7.05
C ASN A 41 4.04 -3.54 7.73
N HIS A 42 2.72 -3.43 7.91
CA HIS A 42 1.89 -4.51 8.44
C HIS A 42 1.92 -5.72 7.49
N ALA A 43 1.71 -6.93 8.04
CA ALA A 43 1.77 -8.18 7.28
C ALA A 43 0.79 -8.23 6.09
N SER A 44 -0.30 -7.46 6.16
CA SER A 44 -1.27 -7.31 5.09
C SER A 44 -0.81 -6.44 3.90
N ASN A 45 0.36 -5.80 3.92
CA ASN A 45 0.85 -5.02 2.79
C ASN A 45 1.65 -5.86 1.79
N TYR A 46 1.39 -5.67 0.50
CA TYR A 46 2.16 -6.28 -0.60
C TYR A 46 3.56 -5.69 -0.72
N LEU A 47 3.70 -4.38 -0.47
CA LEU A 47 4.96 -3.66 -0.49
C LEU A 47 5.18 -2.99 0.88
N PRO A 48 5.95 -3.62 1.79
CA PRO A 48 6.24 -3.04 3.10
C PRO A 48 7.06 -1.75 2.96
N ILE A 49 6.50 -0.63 3.41
CA ILE A 49 7.15 0.70 3.29
C ILE A 49 7.32 1.33 4.67
N LYS A 50 8.49 1.97 4.87
CA LYS A 50 8.80 2.84 6.01
C LYS A 50 9.51 4.10 5.49
N ILE A 51 8.90 5.26 5.70
CA ILE A 51 9.37 6.55 5.16
C ILE A 51 9.69 7.47 6.32
N HIS A 52 10.91 7.98 6.36
CA HIS A 52 11.29 9.14 7.16
C HIS A 52 11.09 10.41 6.32
N SER A 53 10.03 11.15 6.60
CA SER A 53 9.62 12.33 5.83
C SER A 53 10.31 13.62 6.32
N PRO A 54 10.62 14.56 5.41
CA PRO A 54 10.35 14.51 3.96
C PRO A 54 11.40 13.74 3.14
N ALA A 55 12.56 13.43 3.73
CA ALA A 55 13.76 12.99 3.02
C ALA A 55 13.57 11.72 2.16
N GLN A 56 12.71 10.79 2.57
CA GLN A 56 12.52 9.51 1.88
C GLN A 56 11.25 9.43 1.03
N ARG A 57 10.43 10.50 0.98
CA ARG A 57 9.10 10.45 0.33
C ARG A 57 9.21 10.18 -1.17
N GLU A 58 10.07 10.91 -1.89
CA GLU A 58 10.23 10.74 -3.34
C GLU A 58 10.81 9.37 -3.71
N ALA A 59 11.75 8.87 -2.90
CA ALA A 59 12.29 7.52 -3.08
C ALA A 59 11.20 6.44 -2.90
N ALA A 60 10.30 6.62 -1.94
CA ALA A 60 9.18 5.70 -1.73
C ALA A 60 8.17 5.74 -2.89
N LEU A 61 7.85 6.92 -3.43
CA LEU A 61 6.99 7.04 -4.61
C LEU A 61 7.60 6.34 -5.83
N THR A 62 8.91 6.51 -6.04
CA THR A 62 9.65 5.83 -7.11
C THR A 62 9.61 4.30 -6.95
N MET A 63 9.77 3.80 -5.72
CA MET A 63 9.67 2.36 -5.43
C MET A 63 8.28 1.79 -5.72
N ILE A 64 7.22 2.55 -5.40
CA ILE A 64 5.84 2.13 -5.70
C ILE A 64 5.61 2.11 -7.21
N ASP A 65 6.15 3.07 -7.97
CA ASP A 65 6.05 3.07 -9.43
C ASP A 65 6.76 1.87 -10.07
N ALA A 66 7.97 1.53 -9.59
CA ALA A 66 8.66 0.32 -10.01
C ALA A 66 7.85 -0.96 -9.68
N ALA A 67 7.23 -1.02 -8.51
CA ALA A 67 6.35 -2.13 -8.13
C ALA A 67 5.09 -2.22 -9.01
N LEU A 68 4.48 -1.08 -9.36
CA LEU A 68 3.34 -1.03 -10.28
C LEU A 68 3.70 -1.46 -11.71
N ASN A 69 4.97 -1.35 -12.10
CA ASN A 69 5.52 -1.84 -13.36
C ASN A 69 5.99 -3.31 -13.31
N GLY A 70 5.93 -3.95 -12.13
CA GLY A 70 6.41 -5.32 -11.94
C GLY A 70 7.93 -5.45 -11.83
N GLU A 71 8.64 -4.34 -11.62
CA GLU A 71 10.10 -4.30 -11.49
C GLU A 71 10.57 -4.64 -10.05
N VAL A 72 9.64 -4.62 -9.10
CA VAL A 72 9.88 -4.97 -7.69
C VAL A 72 9.02 -6.16 -7.32
N GLN A 73 9.64 -7.18 -6.70
CA GLN A 73 8.92 -8.33 -6.19
C GLN A 73 8.04 -7.93 -5.01
N LEU A 74 6.74 -8.22 -5.13
CA LEU A 74 5.75 -8.03 -4.08
C LEU A 74 5.72 -9.25 -3.16
N ARG A 75 5.21 -9.08 -1.94
CA ARG A 75 4.88 -10.23 -1.09
C ARG A 75 3.78 -11.06 -1.74
N GLU A 76 3.98 -12.36 -1.74
CA GLU A 76 2.96 -13.31 -2.18
C GLU A 76 1.75 -13.31 -1.23
N GLU A 77 0.58 -13.65 -1.74
CA GLU A 77 -0.67 -13.60 -0.96
C GLU A 77 -0.62 -14.50 0.29
N TRP A 78 -0.06 -15.71 0.16
CA TRP A 78 0.09 -16.65 1.29
C TRP A 78 1.07 -16.17 2.37
N MET A 79 1.93 -15.19 2.06
CA MET A 79 2.83 -14.56 3.01
C MET A 79 2.17 -13.37 3.73
N ARG A 80 0.98 -12.94 3.29
CA ARG A 80 0.25 -11.86 3.95
C ARG A 80 -0.47 -12.44 5.16
N GLY A 81 -0.04 -12.00 6.34
CA GLY A 81 -0.74 -12.29 7.60
C GLY A 81 -2.01 -11.44 7.66
N LEU A 82 -3.16 -12.11 7.56
CA LEU A 82 -4.50 -11.54 7.76
C LEU A 82 -4.98 -11.87 9.18
#